data_AF-A0A3B9J6J3-F1
#
_entry.id   AF-A0A3B9J6J3-F1
#
_cell.length_a   1.000
_cell.length_b   1.000
_cell.length_c   1.000
_cell.angle_alpha   90.00
_cell.angle_beta   90.00
_cell.angle_gamma   90.00
#
_symmetry.space_group_name_H-M   'P 1'
#
loop_
_entity.id
_entity.type
_entity.pdbx_description
1 polymer ?
#
loop_
_entity_poly.entity_id
_entity_poly.type
_entity_poly.pdbx_seq_one_letter_code
_entity_poly.pdbx_strand_id
1 'polypeptide(L)'
;MIHKLQFRAMGCQMLVAIDSPQKPAELELVPVWFEGWEQTFSRFRLDSELSLVNRRAGFPTQVSQGFADVFEIALEAERISGGMVTPVLLDSLLRAGYDRSFDLLAPQQTFSYPEPILCLPRLGEIDWDASTRTIFSPPDLHLDFGGIVKGWAAHQAAEKLKGIGPALVDAG
;
A
#
# COMPACT_ATOMS: atom_id res chain seq x y z
N MET A 1 18.89 13.51 -21.68
CA MET A 1 19.03 12.10 -22.12
C MET A 1 18.15 11.28 -21.20
N ILE A 2 17.33 10.38 -21.74
CA ILE A 2 16.43 9.57 -20.89
C ILE A 2 17.20 8.37 -20.35
N HIS A 3 17.32 8.31 -19.03
CA HIS A 3 17.85 7.16 -18.29
C HIS A 3 16.69 6.36 -17.69
N LYS A 4 16.75 5.03 -17.81
CA LYS A 4 15.68 4.13 -17.35
C LYS A 4 16.20 3.12 -16.33
N LEU A 5 15.34 2.74 -15.40
CA LEU A 5 15.54 1.62 -14.49
C LEU A 5 14.26 0.79 -14.42
N GLN A 6 14.41 -0.53 -14.46
CA GLN A 6 13.33 -1.48 -14.26
C GLN A 6 13.69 -2.43 -13.11
N PHE A 7 12.70 -2.77 -12.28
CA PHE A 7 12.86 -3.67 -11.15
C PHE A 7 11.50 -4.29 -10.78
N ARG A 8 11.48 -5.25 -9.84
CA ARG A 8 10.23 -5.78 -9.28
C ARG A 8 10.07 -5.27 -7.85
N ALA A 9 8.86 -4.83 -7.53
CA ALA A 9 8.42 -4.47 -6.18
C ALA A 9 6.90 -4.57 -6.12
N MET A 10 6.31 -4.64 -4.93
CA MET A 10 4.85 -4.60 -4.70
C MET A 10 4.03 -5.56 -5.60
N GLY A 11 4.61 -6.72 -5.96
CA GLY A 11 3.97 -7.73 -6.80
C GLY A 11 3.86 -7.42 -8.29
N CYS A 12 4.51 -6.36 -8.81
CA CYS A 12 4.50 -6.02 -10.24
C CYS A 12 5.89 -5.63 -10.78
N GLN A 13 5.98 -5.39 -12.09
CA GLN A 13 7.16 -4.79 -12.69
C GLN A 13 7.06 -3.26 -12.62
N MET A 14 8.14 -2.62 -12.22
CA MET A 14 8.27 -1.17 -12.08
C MET A 14 9.11 -0.61 -13.23
N LEU A 15 8.79 0.59 -13.70
CA LEU A 15 9.61 1.36 -14.63
C LEU A 15 9.78 2.79 -14.11
N VAL A 16 11.03 3.23 -14.03
CA VAL A 16 11.38 4.64 -13.81
C VAL A 16 12.16 5.16 -14.99
N ALA A 17 11.80 6.35 -15.46
CA ALA A 17 12.53 7.08 -16.48
C ALA A 17 12.78 8.51 -16.01
N ILE A 18 13.98 9.02 -16.20
CA ILE A 18 14.34 10.40 -15.88
C ILE A 18 15.11 11.03 -17.04
N ASP A 19 14.75 12.25 -17.42
CA ASP A 19 15.48 13.03 -18.42
C ASP A 19 16.52 13.92 -17.75
N SER A 20 17.80 13.60 -17.93
CA SER A 20 18.92 14.36 -17.37
C SER A 20 20.14 14.32 -18.31
N PRO A 21 21.11 15.24 -18.17
CA PRO A 21 22.33 15.21 -18.99
C PRO A 21 23.24 13.99 -18.70
N GLN A 22 23.22 13.51 -17.45
CA GLN A 22 23.99 12.38 -16.96
C GLN A 22 23.11 11.47 -16.11
N LYS A 23 23.46 10.18 -15.99
CA LYS A 23 22.70 9.24 -15.15
C LYS A 23 22.79 9.67 -13.67
N PRO A 24 21.68 10.00 -13.01
CA PRO A 24 21.70 10.40 -11.62
C PRO A 24 21.88 9.19 -10.71
N ALA A 25 22.62 9.34 -9.62
CA ALA A 25 22.86 8.28 -8.65
C ALA A 25 21.57 7.88 -7.92
N GLU A 26 20.66 8.83 -7.73
CA GLU A 26 19.36 8.67 -7.09
C GLU A 26 18.44 7.72 -7.84
N LEU A 27 18.65 7.53 -9.15
CA LEU A 27 17.91 6.53 -9.92
C LEU A 27 18.14 5.12 -9.35
N GLU A 28 19.36 4.82 -8.90
CA GLU A 28 19.70 3.53 -8.29
C GLU A 28 19.13 3.37 -6.86
N LEU A 29 18.68 4.46 -6.22
CA LEU A 29 18.07 4.42 -4.90
C LEU A 29 16.57 4.09 -4.95
N VAL A 30 15.93 4.21 -6.11
CA VAL A 30 14.49 3.97 -6.26
C VAL A 30 14.07 2.59 -5.74
N PRO A 31 14.73 1.46 -6.10
CA PRO A 31 14.35 0.16 -5.55
C PRO A 31 14.44 0.09 -4.03
N VAL A 32 15.39 0.81 -3.41
CA VAL A 32 15.54 0.87 -1.96
C VAL A 32 14.37 1.61 -1.30
N TRP A 33 13.85 2.66 -1.94
CA TRP A 33 12.66 3.36 -1.45
C TRP A 33 11.43 2.47 -1.49
N PHE A 34 11.22 1.74 -2.60
CA PHE A 34 10.12 0.79 -2.74
C PHE A 34 10.20 -0.35 -1.73
N GLU A 35 11.41 -0.86 -1.47
CA GLU A 35 11.63 -1.87 -0.44
C GLU A 35 11.25 -1.35 0.96
N GLY A 36 11.62 -0.10 1.29
CA GLY A 36 11.20 0.55 2.53
C GLY A 36 9.67 0.67 2.64
N TRP A 37 8.99 1.02 1.54
CA TRP A 37 7.53 1.08 1.52
C TRP A 37 6.88 -0.30 1.62
N GLU A 38 7.46 -1.34 1.02
CA GLU A 38 7.01 -2.71 1.24
C GLU A 38 7.14 -3.14 2.70
N GLN A 39 8.22 -2.72 3.38
CA GLN A 39 8.38 -2.97 4.82
C GLN A 39 7.33 -2.23 5.66
N THR A 40 6.74 -1.14 5.17
CA THR A 40 5.63 -0.48 5.85
C THR A 40 4.28 -1.13 5.50
N PHE A 41 4.00 -1.36 4.22
CA PHE A 41 2.63 -1.57 3.74
C PHE A 41 2.32 -3.00 3.28
N SER A 42 3.30 -3.91 3.26
CA SER A 42 3.05 -5.27 2.78
C SER A 42 2.27 -6.08 3.80
N ARG A 43 1.05 -6.50 3.46
CA ARG A 43 0.28 -7.48 4.25
C ARG A 43 0.86 -8.89 4.22
N PHE A 44 1.82 -9.15 3.32
CA PHE A 44 2.45 -10.47 3.15
C PHE A 44 3.74 -10.61 3.96
N ARG A 45 4.30 -9.50 4.44
CA ARG A 45 5.46 -9.50 5.34
C ARG A 45 4.97 -9.46 6.77
N LEU A 46 5.31 -10.48 7.57
CA LEU A 46 4.85 -10.57 8.95
C LEU A 46 5.39 -9.42 9.82
N ASP A 47 6.58 -8.94 9.53
CA ASP A 47 7.27 -7.87 10.25
C ASP A 47 7.05 -6.47 9.64
N SER A 48 6.12 -6.34 8.68
CA SER A 48 5.74 -5.01 8.19
C SER A 48 4.98 -4.22 9.24
N GLU A 49 5.04 -2.90 9.14
CA GLU A 49 4.28 -2.01 10.01
C GLU A 49 2.77 -2.29 9.92
N LEU A 50 2.21 -2.45 8.71
CA LEU A 50 0.81 -2.82 8.49
C LEU A 50 0.43 -4.13 9.18
N SER A 51 1.23 -5.18 9.01
CA SER A 51 0.97 -6.46 9.65
C SER A 51 1.06 -6.37 11.17
N LEU A 52 1.95 -5.53 11.70
CA LEU A 52 2.07 -5.26 13.14
C LEU A 52 0.86 -4.49 13.69
N VAL A 53 0.41 -3.45 12.99
CA VAL A 53 -0.80 -2.68 13.33
C VAL A 53 -2.02 -3.61 13.35
N ASN A 54 -2.20 -4.40 12.29
CA ASN A 54 -3.29 -5.36 12.19
C ASN A 54 -3.28 -6.40 13.32
N ARG A 55 -2.11 -6.94 13.69
CA ARG A 55 -2.02 -7.87 14.85
C ARG A 55 -2.30 -7.22 16.20
N ARG A 56 -2.20 -5.90 16.30
CA ARG A 56 -2.49 -5.11 17.50
C ARG A 56 -3.92 -4.54 17.49
N ALA A 57 -4.77 -4.96 16.55
CA ALA A 57 -6.19 -4.63 16.57
C ALA A 57 -6.79 -4.88 17.97
N GLY A 58 -7.57 -3.92 18.46
CA GLY A 58 -8.01 -3.84 19.86
C GLY A 58 -7.12 -3.00 20.78
N PHE A 59 -5.97 -2.49 20.31
CA PHE A 59 -5.09 -1.61 21.07
C PHE A 59 -4.69 -0.36 20.27
N PRO A 60 -4.71 0.84 20.88
CA PRO A 60 -4.14 2.03 20.25
C PRO A 60 -2.68 1.80 19.89
N THR A 61 -2.35 2.08 18.63
CA THR A 61 -1.02 1.84 18.07
C THR A 61 -0.54 3.09 17.35
N GLN A 62 0.63 3.60 17.76
CA GLN A 62 1.28 4.71 17.07
C GLN A 62 1.93 4.21 15.79
N VAL A 63 1.78 4.98 14.70
CA VAL A 63 2.30 4.65 13.37
C VAL A 63 3.29 5.69 12.86
N SER A 64 4.08 5.30 11.87
CA SER A 64 5.04 6.14 11.17
C SER A 64 4.35 7.24 10.37
N GLN A 65 5.12 8.27 9.98
CA GLN A 65 4.58 9.33 9.13
C GLN A 65 4.08 8.79 7.79
N GLY A 66 4.84 7.90 7.15
CA GLY A 66 4.44 7.33 5.86
C GLY A 66 3.13 6.55 5.96
N PHE A 67 2.95 5.79 7.06
CA PHE A 67 1.68 5.11 7.32
C PHE A 67 0.53 6.10 7.49
N ALA A 68 0.72 7.15 8.30
CA ALA A 68 -0.27 8.19 8.52
C ALA A 68 -0.68 8.86 7.20
N ASP A 69 0.29 9.23 6.35
CA ASP A 69 0.03 9.86 5.05
C ASP A 69 -0.85 8.96 4.15
N VAL A 70 -0.54 7.66 4.06
CA VAL A 70 -1.32 6.71 3.25
C VAL A 70 -2.69 6.46 3.86
N PHE A 71 -2.79 6.37 5.19
CA PHE A 71 -4.07 6.18 5.87
C PHE A 71 -5.00 7.38 5.64
N GLU A 72 -4.50 8.61 5.74
CA GLU A 72 -5.29 9.82 5.46
C GLU A 72 -5.76 9.88 3.99
N ILE A 73 -4.90 9.49 3.05
CA ILE A 73 -5.29 9.34 1.64
C ILE A 73 -6.38 8.28 1.48
N ALA A 74 -6.33 7.20 2.26
CA ALA A 74 -7.34 6.16 2.24
C ALA A 74 -8.69 6.63 2.79
N LEU A 75 -8.69 7.40 3.87
CA LEU A 75 -9.89 8.04 4.40
C LEU A 75 -10.55 8.94 3.35
N GLU A 76 -9.74 9.73 2.65
CA GLU A 76 -10.23 10.62 1.60
C GLU A 76 -10.74 9.83 0.38
N ALA A 77 -10.02 8.79 -0.05
CA ALA A 77 -10.46 7.91 -1.14
C ALA A 77 -11.80 7.23 -0.82
N GLU A 78 -12.01 6.80 0.43
CA GLU A 78 -13.28 6.24 0.88
C GLU A 78 -14.40 7.26 0.81
N ARG A 79 -14.14 8.47 1.31
CA ARG A 79 -15.12 9.56 1.32
C ARG A 79 -15.55 9.95 -0.10
N ILE A 80 -14.60 10.14 -1.02
CA ILE A 80 -14.91 10.56 -2.39
C ILE A 80 -15.61 9.45 -3.18
N SER A 81 -15.22 8.19 -2.93
CA SER A 81 -15.79 7.03 -3.64
C SER A 81 -17.09 6.51 -3.02
N GLY A 82 -17.56 7.06 -1.90
CA GLY A 82 -18.74 6.58 -1.20
C GLY A 82 -18.58 5.15 -0.67
N GLY A 83 -17.37 4.77 -0.22
CA GLY A 83 -17.09 3.45 0.31
C GLY A 83 -16.57 2.42 -0.70
N MET A 84 -16.51 2.74 -2.00
CA MET A 84 -16.04 1.78 -3.02
C MET A 84 -14.53 1.52 -2.95
N VAL A 85 -13.75 2.49 -2.46
CA VAL A 85 -12.32 2.36 -2.16
C VAL A 85 -12.16 2.54 -0.66
N THR A 86 -11.89 1.46 0.08
CA THR A 86 -11.81 1.50 1.55
C THR A 86 -10.55 0.83 2.07
N PRO A 87 -9.91 1.34 3.13
CA PRO A 87 -8.80 0.66 3.77
C PRO A 87 -9.23 -0.53 4.64
N VAL A 88 -10.54 -0.79 4.85
CA VAL A 88 -11.01 -1.91 5.68
C VAL A 88 -11.47 -3.13 4.86
N LEU A 89 -10.65 -3.51 3.87
CA LEU A 89 -10.96 -4.60 2.94
C LEU A 89 -10.28 -5.95 3.28
N LEU A 90 -9.30 -5.94 4.20
CA LEU A 90 -8.43 -7.10 4.41
C LEU A 90 -9.20 -8.38 4.75
N ASP A 91 -10.12 -8.31 5.71
CA ASP A 91 -10.88 -9.48 6.15
C ASP A 91 -11.72 -10.11 5.03
N SER A 92 -12.25 -9.29 4.13
CA SER A 92 -13.01 -9.73 2.96
C SER A 92 -12.10 -10.37 1.92
N LEU A 93 -10.90 -9.81 1.69
CA LEU A 93 -9.88 -10.41 0.83
C LEU A 93 -9.46 -11.79 1.34
N LEU A 94 -9.18 -11.93 2.64
CA LEU A 94 -8.79 -13.20 3.26
C LEU A 94 -9.89 -14.25 3.14
N ARG A 95 -11.15 -13.89 3.40
CA ARG A 95 -12.30 -14.79 3.22
C ARG A 95 -12.53 -15.21 1.77
N ALA A 96 -12.24 -14.33 0.82
CA ALA A 96 -12.26 -14.64 -0.61
C ALA A 96 -11.06 -15.48 -1.08
N GLY A 97 -10.13 -15.83 -0.18
CA GLY A 97 -8.98 -16.68 -0.48
C GLY A 97 -7.72 -15.94 -0.89
N TYR A 98 -7.68 -14.60 -0.81
CA TYR A 98 -6.49 -13.80 -1.09
C TYR A 98 -5.55 -13.75 0.13
N ASP A 99 -5.17 -14.91 0.66
CA ASP A 99 -4.30 -15.05 1.84
C ASP A 99 -2.80 -14.99 1.54
N ARG A 100 -2.41 -15.07 0.26
CA ARG A 100 -1.02 -15.11 -0.20
C ARG A 100 -0.77 -14.26 -1.45
N SER A 101 0.49 -13.97 -1.72
CA SER A 101 0.91 -13.26 -2.93
C SER A 101 0.57 -14.07 -4.19
N PHE A 102 0.29 -13.37 -5.30
CA PHE A 102 0.00 -13.98 -6.60
C PHE A 102 1.12 -14.90 -7.10
N ASP A 103 2.37 -14.58 -6.80
CA ASP A 103 3.54 -15.39 -7.18
C ASP A 103 3.53 -16.80 -6.52
N LEU A 104 2.69 -17.03 -5.51
CA LEU A 104 2.51 -18.30 -4.81
C LEU A 104 1.25 -19.08 -5.24
N LEU A 105 0.45 -18.54 -6.16
CA LEU A 105 -0.76 -19.19 -6.65
C LEU A 105 -0.43 -20.18 -7.78
N ALA A 106 -0.98 -21.39 -7.68
CA ALA A 106 -0.88 -22.37 -8.75
C ALA A 106 -1.85 -22.02 -9.89
N PRO A 107 -1.51 -22.26 -11.18
CA PRO A 107 -2.33 -21.84 -12.33
C PRO A 107 -3.75 -22.44 -12.43
N GLN A 108 -4.10 -23.43 -11.60
CA GLN A 108 -5.31 -24.25 -11.76
C GLN A 108 -6.00 -24.57 -10.42
N GLN A 109 -6.13 -23.58 -9.54
CA GLN A 109 -7.00 -23.74 -8.37
C GLN A 109 -8.45 -23.43 -8.75
N THR A 110 -9.32 -24.44 -8.63
CA THR A 110 -10.77 -24.23 -8.60
C THR A 110 -11.14 -23.56 -7.28
N PHE A 111 -11.50 -22.28 -7.35
CA PHE A 111 -12.03 -21.56 -6.19
C PHE A 111 -13.53 -21.83 -6.09
N SER A 112 -14.00 -22.28 -4.93
CA SER A 112 -15.43 -22.16 -4.59
C SER A 112 -15.68 -20.71 -4.22
N TYR A 113 -16.56 -20.03 -4.95
CA TYR A 113 -16.95 -18.67 -4.64
C TYR A 113 -17.86 -18.70 -3.41
N PRO A 114 -17.44 -18.14 -2.26
CA PRO A 114 -18.39 -17.95 -1.17
C PRO A 114 -19.50 -16.98 -1.62
N GLU A 115 -20.69 -17.15 -1.03
CA GLU A 115 -21.82 -16.23 -1.22
C GLU A 115 -21.38 -14.77 -0.99
N PRO A 116 -21.82 -13.81 -1.83
CA PRO A 116 -21.47 -12.41 -1.67
C PRO A 116 -22.00 -11.90 -0.32
N ILE A 117 -21.09 -11.52 0.57
CA ILE A 117 -21.45 -10.91 1.84
C ILE A 117 -21.53 -9.40 1.64
N LEU A 118 -22.63 -8.81 2.09
CA LEU A 118 -22.75 -7.37 2.28
C LEU A 118 -21.68 -6.93 3.29
N CYS A 119 -20.57 -6.37 2.81
CA CYS A 119 -19.68 -5.59 3.65
C CYS A 119 -20.40 -4.31 4.04
N LEU A 120 -20.80 -4.22 5.30
CA LEU A 120 -21.18 -2.94 5.87
C LEU A 120 -19.94 -2.04 5.94
N PRO A 121 -20.06 -0.72 5.67
CA PRO A 121 -18.96 0.20 5.89
C PRO A 121 -18.58 0.22 7.37
N ARG A 122 -17.37 -0.25 7.70
CA ARG A 122 -16.86 -0.32 9.08
C ARG A 122 -15.76 0.70 9.39
N LEU A 123 -15.41 1.57 8.43
CA LEU A 123 -14.37 2.59 8.64
C LEU A 123 -14.67 3.49 9.86
N GLY A 124 -15.95 3.80 10.09
CA GLY A 124 -16.38 4.59 11.25
C GLY A 124 -16.14 3.95 12.62
N GLU A 125 -15.72 2.68 12.67
CA GLU A 125 -15.28 2.00 13.89
C GLU A 125 -13.79 2.21 14.18
N ILE A 126 -13.04 2.85 13.28
CA ILE A 126 -11.63 3.18 13.48
C ILE A 126 -11.52 4.56 14.12
N ASP A 127 -10.82 4.63 15.25
CA ASP A 127 -10.43 5.89 15.88
C ASP A 127 -9.05 6.30 15.35
N TRP A 128 -8.97 7.51 14.80
CA TRP A 128 -7.74 8.09 14.27
C TRP A 128 -7.43 9.43 14.95
N ASP A 129 -6.26 9.51 15.57
CA ASP A 129 -5.68 10.76 16.06
C ASP A 129 -4.48 11.16 15.21
N ALA A 130 -4.71 12.10 14.28
CA ALA A 130 -3.68 12.65 13.39
C ALA A 130 -2.55 13.37 14.15
N SER A 131 -2.83 13.94 15.32
CA SER A 131 -1.83 14.72 16.08
C SER A 131 -0.77 13.82 16.73
N THR A 132 -1.17 12.63 17.18
CA THR A 132 -0.27 11.64 17.79
C THR A 132 0.11 10.52 16.82
N ARG A 133 -0.52 10.48 15.64
CA ARG A 133 -0.49 9.37 14.66
C ARG A 133 -0.83 8.04 15.32
N THR A 134 -1.93 8.03 16.06
CA THR A 134 -2.39 6.84 16.77
C THR A 134 -3.66 6.33 16.12
N ILE A 135 -3.65 5.06 15.74
CA ILE A 135 -4.81 4.36 15.19
C ILE A 135 -5.29 3.30 16.17
N PHE A 136 -6.60 3.17 16.30
CA PHE A 136 -7.27 2.06 16.97
C PHE A 136 -8.31 1.46 16.02
N SER A 137 -8.31 0.14 15.89
CA SER A 137 -9.35 -0.63 15.23
C SER A 137 -9.89 -1.70 16.17
N PRO A 138 -11.17 -2.11 16.03
CA PRO A 138 -11.70 -3.29 16.72
C PRO A 138 -10.90 -4.55 16.41
N PRO A 139 -10.86 -5.55 17.32
CA PRO A 139 -10.08 -6.79 17.14
C PRO A 139 -10.39 -7.59 15.86
N ASP A 140 -11.54 -7.37 15.25
CA ASP A 140 -12.05 -8.08 14.08
C ASP A 140 -12.06 -7.21 12.80
N LEU A 141 -11.32 -6.10 12.81
CA LEU A 141 -11.23 -5.15 11.69
C LEU A 141 -9.77 -4.86 11.36
N HIS A 142 -9.36 -5.27 10.16
CA HIS A 142 -7.98 -5.12 9.70
C HIS A 142 -7.86 -4.25 8.46
N LEU A 143 -6.75 -3.52 8.39
CA LEU A 143 -6.42 -2.57 7.34
C LEU A 143 -5.75 -3.24 6.13
N ASP A 144 -6.05 -2.74 4.94
CA ASP A 144 -5.38 -3.02 3.68
C ASP A 144 -5.20 -1.73 2.88
N PHE A 145 -4.02 -1.52 2.30
CA PHE A 145 -3.73 -0.33 1.47
C PHE A 145 -3.43 -0.69 0.01
N GLY A 146 -3.74 -1.92 -0.43
CA GLY A 146 -3.39 -2.42 -1.75
C GLY A 146 -3.98 -1.58 -2.88
N GLY A 147 -5.15 -0.97 -2.67
CA GLY A 147 -5.80 -0.08 -3.64
C GLY A 147 -5.20 1.32 -3.77
N ILE A 148 -4.25 1.70 -2.91
CA ILE A 148 -3.77 3.09 -2.78
C ILE A 148 -2.24 3.17 -2.88
N VAL A 149 -1.55 2.25 -2.21
CA VAL A 149 -0.11 2.39 -1.91
C VAL A 149 0.78 2.48 -3.15
N LYS A 150 0.44 1.80 -4.26
CA LYS A 150 1.26 1.84 -5.49
C LYS A 150 1.26 3.23 -6.13
N GLY A 151 0.10 3.87 -6.20
CA GLY A 151 -0.03 5.23 -6.73
C GLY A 151 0.71 6.25 -5.85
N TRP A 152 0.57 6.10 -4.52
CA TRP A 152 1.31 6.91 -3.56
C TRP A 152 2.83 6.71 -3.69
N ALA A 153 3.31 5.47 -3.76
CA ALA A 153 4.73 5.14 -3.92
C ALA A 153 5.30 5.72 -5.23
N ALA A 154 4.58 5.59 -6.34
CA ALA A 154 4.98 6.18 -7.61
C ALA A 154 5.09 7.71 -7.53
N HIS A 155 4.12 8.36 -6.89
CA HIS A 155 4.14 9.81 -6.65
C HIS A 155 5.34 10.23 -5.81
N GLN A 156 5.60 9.53 -4.69
CA GLN A 156 6.72 9.86 -3.80
C GLN A 156 8.08 9.65 -4.46
N ALA A 157 8.22 8.62 -5.30
CA ALA A 157 9.43 8.42 -6.09
C ALA A 157 9.63 9.55 -7.11
N ALA A 158 8.56 9.99 -7.79
CA ALA A 158 8.60 11.11 -8.72
C ALA A 158 8.97 12.43 -8.01
N GLU A 159 8.38 12.73 -6.86
CA GLU A 159 8.70 13.93 -6.07
C GLU A 159 10.15 13.93 -5.57
N LYS A 160 10.69 12.77 -5.16
CA LYS A 160 12.11 12.65 -4.79
C LYS A 160 13.06 12.90 -5.97
N LEU A 161 12.65 12.55 -7.19
CA LEU A 161 13.46 12.73 -8.41
C LEU A 161 13.28 14.10 -9.07
N LYS A 162 12.22 14.83 -8.73
CA LYS A 162 11.83 16.11 -9.33
C LYS A 162 12.92 17.18 -9.32
N GLY A 163 13.78 17.18 -8.30
CA GLY A 163 14.90 18.13 -8.20
C GLY A 163 16.03 17.88 -9.20
N ILE A 164 16.05 16.71 -9.85
CA ILE A 164 17.10 16.29 -10.78
C ILE A 164 16.66 16.55 -12.23
N GLY A 165 15.40 16.25 -12.55
CA GLY A 165 14.84 16.46 -13.88
C GLY A 165 13.43 15.89 -14.02
N PRO A 166 12.80 16.07 -15.19
CA PRO A 166 11.50 15.46 -15.48
C PRO A 166 11.57 13.93 -15.33
N ALA A 167 10.67 13.37 -14.53
CA ALA A 167 10.64 11.94 -14.21
C ALA A 167 9.26 11.33 -14.46
N LEU A 168 9.27 10.05 -14.85
CA LEU A 168 8.11 9.17 -14.98
C LEU A 168 8.36 7.97 -14.05
N VAL A 169 7.34 7.61 -13.26
CA VAL A 169 7.33 6.39 -12.45
C VAL A 169 6.05 5.62 -12.77
N ASP A 170 6.22 4.42 -13.29
CA ASP A 170 5.16 3.45 -13.56
C ASP A 170 5.28 2.32 -12.53
N ALA A 171 4.19 2.09 -11.79
CA ALA A 171 4.08 1.11 -10.73
C ALA A 171 3.02 0.02 -10.99
N GLY A 172 2.88 -0.36 -12.26
CA GLY A 172 2.11 -1.53 -12.71
C GLY A 172 0.60 -1.32 -12.78
#